data_AF-A0AAV2NE02-F1
#
_entry.id   AF-A0AAV2NE02-F1
#
_cell.length_a   1.000
_cell.length_b   1.000
_cell.length_c   1.000
_cell.angle_alpha   90.00
_cell.angle_beta   90.00
_cell.angle_gamma   90.00
#
_symmetry.space_group_name_H-M   'P 1'
#
loop_
_entity.id
_entity.type
_entity.pdbx_description
1 polymer ?
#
loop_
_entity_poly.entity_id
_entity_poly.type
_entity_poly.pdbx_seq_one_letter_code
_entity_poly.pdbx_strand_id
1 'polypeptide(L)'
;MNEIANYLLREFVKQSALSFGREFVVYNVHALIHLAEECHNRGTLASFSAFSYENFLGVIKSHLRSTHRPLQQLANKDMETQGALINSSYKKSNFVTLKNPVDGYNLPIRGQQYVIVITKDFTLSTNKANRYFKTINDEVVRLYSVIDSPRGIIVVGKRFTCYANYYEFPMESSELGIFKVSKFQNTFDYYNIEDVKEKCIIIPDSDDTFLCIPLIPIFH
;
A
#
# COMPACT_ATOMS: atom_id res chain seq x y z
N MET A 1 21.20 -7.20 7.72
CA MET A 1 19.96 -6.38 7.64
C MET A 1 19.95 -5.22 8.64
N ASN A 2 20.20 -5.43 9.94
CA ASN A 2 20.14 -4.34 10.92
C ASN A 2 21.18 -3.22 10.67
N GLU A 3 22.42 -3.57 10.34
CA GLU A 3 23.48 -2.59 10.03
C GLU A 3 23.15 -1.71 8.81
N ILE A 4 22.60 -2.31 7.75
CA ILE A 4 22.15 -1.59 6.56
C ILE A 4 21.03 -0.63 6.93
N ALA A 5 20.02 -1.08 7.68
CA ALA A 5 18.93 -0.21 8.14
C ALA A 5 19.46 0.95 9.01
N ASN A 6 20.38 0.68 9.93
CA ASN A 6 21.01 1.70 10.76
C ASN A 6 21.76 2.75 9.92
N TYR A 7 22.53 2.30 8.93
CA TYR A 7 23.22 3.18 7.99
C TYR A 7 22.22 4.04 7.20
N LEU A 8 21.21 3.43 6.57
CA LEU A 8 20.23 4.12 5.74
C LEU A 8 19.41 5.15 6.53
N LEU A 9 18.98 4.83 7.76
CA LEU A 9 18.22 5.76 8.60
C LEU A 9 19.06 6.95 9.03
N ARG A 10 20.32 6.74 9.36
CA ARG A 10 21.26 7.83 9.70
C ARG A 10 21.56 8.70 8.50
N GLU A 11 21.78 8.10 7.32
CA GLU A 11 22.02 8.85 6.09
C GLU A 11 20.77 9.63 5.70
N PHE A 12 19.56 9.06 5.83
CA PHE A 12 18.31 9.79 5.62
C PHE A 12 18.20 11.03 6.51
N VAL A 13 18.42 10.90 7.83
CA VAL A 13 18.34 12.05 8.75
C VAL A 13 19.36 13.12 8.37
N LYS A 14 20.59 12.72 8.05
CA LYS A 14 21.65 13.63 7.62
C LYS A 14 21.29 14.36 6.31
N GLN A 15 20.86 13.63 5.28
CA GLN A 15 20.50 14.21 3.98
C GLN A 15 19.26 15.09 4.08
N SER A 16 18.27 14.68 4.87
CA SER A 16 17.07 15.49 5.08
C SER A 16 17.38 16.86 5.72
N ALA A 17 18.34 16.91 6.65
CA ALA A 17 18.79 18.17 7.24
C ALA A 17 19.49 19.09 6.23
N LEU A 18 20.20 18.51 5.25
CA LEU A 18 20.86 19.26 4.18
C LEU A 18 19.86 19.78 3.15
N SER A 19 18.86 18.97 2.79
CA SER A 19 17.86 19.32 1.77
C SER A 19 16.74 20.23 2.27
N PHE A 20 16.26 20.01 3.50
CA PHE A 20 15.09 20.69 4.06
C PHE A 20 15.41 21.63 5.22
N GLY A 21 16.69 21.76 5.59
CA GLY A 21 17.11 22.55 6.75
C GLY A 21 17.11 21.74 8.05
N ARG A 22 17.79 22.26 9.07
CA ARG A 22 17.93 21.57 10.38
C ARG A 22 16.61 21.51 11.14
N GLU A 23 15.72 22.44 10.88
CA GLU A 23 14.35 22.51 11.40
C GLU A 23 13.49 21.31 10.99
N PHE A 24 13.83 20.63 9.89
CA PHE A 24 13.17 19.39 9.49
C PHE A 24 13.43 18.25 10.47
N VAL A 25 14.59 18.27 11.15
CA VAL A 25 15.00 17.24 12.11
C VAL A 25 14.32 17.50 13.46
N VAL A 26 13.00 17.41 13.47
CA VAL A 26 12.20 17.35 14.69
C VAL A 26 12.41 16.02 15.41
N TYR A 27 11.92 15.91 16.64
CA TYR A 27 12.07 14.71 17.48
C TYR A 27 11.77 13.40 16.75
N ASN A 28 10.67 13.33 16.00
CA ASN A 28 10.26 12.12 15.28
C ASN A 28 11.25 11.71 14.17
N VAL A 29 11.85 12.69 13.48
CA VAL A 29 12.85 12.43 12.44
C VAL A 29 14.16 12.01 13.09
N HIS A 30 14.56 12.68 14.18
CA HIS A 30 15.77 12.31 14.93
C HIS A 30 15.68 10.88 15.47
N ALA A 31 14.52 10.49 16.03
CA ALA A 31 14.30 9.17 16.61
C ALA A 31 14.60 8.00 15.64
N LEU A 32 14.51 8.23 14.33
CA LEU A 32 14.81 7.23 13.30
C LEU A 32 16.23 6.64 13.42
N ILE A 33 17.22 7.41 13.90
CA ILE A 33 18.60 6.89 14.03
C ILE A 33 18.75 5.82 15.12
N HIS A 34 17.78 5.71 16.03
CA HIS A 34 17.74 4.71 17.10
C HIS A 34 16.91 3.48 16.72
N LEU A 35 16.04 3.61 15.72
CA LEU A 35 15.03 2.60 15.38
C LEU A 35 15.63 1.23 15.06
N ALA A 36 16.77 1.20 14.36
CA ALA A 36 17.46 -0.05 14.04
C ALA A 36 17.93 -0.77 15.30
N GLU A 37 18.54 -0.05 16.25
CA GLU A 37 19.00 -0.61 17.52
C GLU A 37 17.83 -1.03 18.42
N GLU A 38 16.76 -0.23 18.45
CA GLU A 38 15.53 -0.60 19.17
C GLU A 38 14.91 -1.88 18.61
N CYS A 39 14.89 -2.06 17.29
CA CYS A 39 14.40 -3.29 16.69
C CYS A 39 15.32 -4.49 16.98
N HIS A 40 16.63 -4.25 17.11
CA HIS A 40 17.57 -5.30 17.53
C HIS A 40 17.28 -5.75 18.96
N ASN A 41 17.03 -4.81 19.87
CA ASN A 41 16.86 -5.07 21.29
C ASN A 41 15.46 -5.55 21.67
N ARG A 42 14.42 -5.10 20.95
CA ARG A 42 13.00 -5.27 21.34
C ARG A 42 12.20 -6.13 20.38
N GLY A 43 12.80 -6.57 19.26
CA GLY A 43 12.13 -7.34 18.22
C GLY A 43 11.61 -6.45 17.07
N THR A 44 10.71 -6.98 16.25
CA THR A 44 10.21 -6.25 15.07
C THR A 44 9.47 -4.98 15.47
N LEU A 45 9.37 -3.99 14.57
CA LEU A 45 8.63 -2.76 14.83
C LEU A 45 7.17 -3.03 15.26
N ALA A 46 6.55 -4.07 14.72
CA ALA A 46 5.20 -4.49 15.10
C ALA A 46 5.06 -4.89 16.59
N SER A 47 6.14 -5.33 17.22
CA SER A 47 6.11 -5.80 18.62
C SER A 47 5.99 -4.68 19.66
N PHE A 48 6.50 -3.48 19.34
CA PHE A 48 6.54 -2.36 20.28
C PHE A 48 5.94 -1.07 19.73
N SER A 49 5.56 -1.02 18.45
CA SER A 49 4.85 0.13 17.89
C SER A 49 3.40 0.16 18.36
N ALA A 50 2.89 1.38 18.54
CA ALA A 50 1.47 1.61 18.81
C ALA A 50 0.58 1.54 17.56
N PHE A 51 1.18 1.30 16.38
CA PHE A 51 0.51 1.42 15.08
C PHE A 51 -0.68 0.47 14.92
N SER A 52 -0.56 -0.77 15.42
CA SER A 52 -1.65 -1.75 15.41
C SER A 52 -2.88 -1.27 16.20
N TYR A 53 -2.69 -0.38 17.17
CA TYR A 53 -3.76 0.16 18.01
C TYR A 53 -4.34 1.50 17.49
N GLU A 54 -3.70 2.15 16.50
CA GLU A 54 -4.18 3.45 15.97
C GLU A 54 -5.57 3.31 15.32
N ASN A 55 -5.79 2.22 14.57
CA ASN A 55 -7.08 1.92 13.97
C ASN A 55 -8.18 1.82 15.02
N PHE A 56 -7.92 1.08 16.11
CA PHE A 56 -8.89 0.91 17.19
C PHE A 56 -9.09 2.21 17.99
N LEU A 57 -8.06 3.05 18.12
CA LEU A 57 -8.21 4.39 18.72
C LEU A 57 -9.18 5.27 17.92
N GLY A 58 -9.20 5.14 16.59
CA GLY A 58 -10.22 5.76 15.73
C GLY A 58 -11.63 5.29 16.04
N VAL A 59 -11.82 3.98 16.25
CA VAL A 59 -13.10 3.40 16.67
C VAL A 59 -13.51 3.91 18.06
N ILE A 60 -12.58 3.98 19.02
CA ILE A 60 -12.88 4.55 20.35
C ILE A 60 -13.34 6.01 20.19
N LYS A 61 -12.57 6.83 19.46
CA LYS A 61 -12.86 8.26 19.31
C LYS A 61 -14.20 8.54 18.64
N SER A 62 -14.62 7.74 17.65
CA SER A 62 -15.91 7.94 16.97
C SER A 62 -17.12 7.70 17.87
N HIS A 63 -16.94 6.97 18.97
CA HIS A 63 -17.98 6.67 19.95
C HIS A 63 -17.97 7.59 21.17
N LEU A 64 -16.96 8.45 21.32
CA LEU A 64 -16.90 9.45 22.38
C LEU A 64 -17.60 10.74 21.92
N ARG A 65 -18.58 11.19 22.71
CA ARG A 65 -19.27 12.48 22.46
C ARG A 65 -18.54 13.66 23.08
N SER A 66 -17.70 13.42 24.08
CA SER A 66 -16.89 14.45 24.76
C SER A 66 -15.70 13.84 25.51
N THR A 67 -14.77 14.68 25.95
CA THR A 67 -13.67 14.29 26.85
C THR A 67 -14.12 14.00 28.29
N HIS A 68 -15.37 14.32 28.66
CA HIS A 68 -15.89 14.06 30.00
C HIS A 68 -16.29 12.57 30.17
N ARG A 69 -15.64 11.89 31.13
CA ARG A 69 -15.88 10.48 31.49
C ARG A 69 -15.84 9.50 30.28
N PRO A 70 -14.73 9.47 29.51
CA PRO A 70 -14.66 8.73 28.26
C PRO A 70 -14.84 7.21 28.44
N LEU A 71 -14.31 6.65 29.53
CA LEU A 71 -14.48 5.22 29.84
C LEU A 71 -15.95 4.85 30.07
N GLN A 72 -16.70 5.70 30.77
CA GLN A 72 -18.13 5.46 31.02
C GLN A 72 -18.94 5.57 29.71
N GLN A 73 -18.61 6.54 28.86
CA GLN A 73 -19.25 6.67 27.55
C GLN A 73 -19.01 5.43 26.68
N LEU A 74 -17.77 4.94 26.65
CA LEU A 74 -17.40 3.76 25.88
C LEU A 74 -18.08 2.50 26.42
N ALA A 75 -18.07 2.29 27.74
CA ALA A 75 -18.73 1.14 28.38
C ALA A 75 -20.24 1.10 28.09
N ASN A 76 -20.92 2.25 28.23
CA ASN A 76 -22.35 2.35 27.89
C ASN A 76 -22.59 2.03 26.41
N LYS A 77 -21.72 2.51 25.51
CA LYS A 77 -21.84 2.26 24.07
C LYS A 77 -21.60 0.79 23.71
N ASP A 78 -20.63 0.15 24.35
CA ASP A 78 -20.36 -1.27 24.14
C ASP A 78 -21.55 -2.14 24.58
N MET A 79 -22.18 -1.78 25.71
CA MET A 79 -23.43 -2.39 26.17
C MET A 79 -24.58 -2.17 25.18
N GLU A 80 -24.77 -0.95 24.68
CA GLU A 80 -25.79 -0.64 23.65
C GLU A 80 -25.60 -1.46 22.38
N THR A 81 -24.35 -1.67 21.97
CA THR A 81 -23.99 -2.33 20.72
C THR A 81 -23.70 -3.82 20.88
N GLN A 82 -23.91 -4.37 22.08
CA GLN A 82 -23.68 -5.79 22.41
C GLN A 82 -22.28 -6.28 22.01
N GLY A 83 -21.24 -5.47 22.28
CA GLY A 83 -19.86 -5.83 21.95
C GLY A 83 -19.45 -5.62 20.48
N ALA A 84 -20.29 -4.96 19.67
CA ALA A 84 -19.98 -4.74 18.25
C ALA A 84 -18.83 -3.74 18.01
N LEU A 85 -18.39 -2.99 19.03
CA LEU A 85 -17.20 -2.13 18.97
C LEU A 85 -15.93 -2.92 18.59
N ILE A 86 -15.86 -4.18 18.99
CA ILE A 86 -14.74 -5.09 18.68
C ILE A 86 -14.97 -5.76 17.31
N ASN A 87 -16.21 -6.09 16.99
CA ASN A 87 -16.56 -6.85 15.78
C ASN A 87 -16.47 -6.05 14.47
N SER A 88 -16.55 -4.71 14.51
CA SER A 88 -16.44 -3.88 13.30
C SER A 88 -15.04 -3.90 12.67
N SER A 89 -14.00 -4.20 13.45
CA SER A 89 -12.61 -4.18 12.98
C SER A 89 -12.11 -5.52 12.41
N TYR A 90 -12.83 -6.63 12.64
CA TYR A 90 -12.36 -7.99 12.32
C TYR A 90 -13.09 -8.67 11.15
N LYS A 91 -14.05 -8.01 10.48
CA LYS A 91 -14.69 -8.57 9.27
C LYS A 91 -13.86 -8.26 8.00
N LYS A 92 -12.60 -8.69 7.94
CA LYS A 92 -11.92 -8.91 6.65
C LYS A 92 -12.40 -10.25 6.10
N SER A 93 -13.48 -10.21 5.32
CA SER A 93 -13.87 -11.34 4.51
C SER A 93 -12.73 -11.68 3.54
N ASN A 94 -12.31 -12.95 3.48
CA ASN A 94 -11.32 -13.42 2.51
C ASN A 94 -11.83 -13.40 1.05
N PHE A 95 -13.09 -13.01 0.82
CA PHE A 95 -13.69 -12.97 -0.51
C PHE A 95 -13.24 -11.73 -1.28
N VAL A 96 -12.83 -11.96 -2.53
CA VAL A 96 -12.60 -10.90 -3.51
C VAL A 96 -13.95 -10.34 -3.95
N THR A 97 -14.11 -9.02 -3.90
CA THR A 97 -15.33 -8.34 -4.32
C THR A 97 -15.11 -7.61 -5.63
N LEU A 98 -15.98 -7.84 -6.61
CA LEU A 98 -16.01 -7.15 -7.89
C LEU A 98 -17.13 -6.11 -7.90
N LYS A 99 -16.86 -4.91 -8.43
CA LYS A 99 -17.86 -3.83 -8.52
C LYS A 99 -17.87 -3.19 -9.90
N ASN A 100 -19.03 -2.62 -10.22
CA ASN A 100 -19.31 -1.88 -11.46
C ASN A 100 -19.08 -2.75 -12.70
N PRO A 101 -19.98 -3.71 -12.99
CA PRO A 101 -19.90 -4.51 -14.20
C PRO A 101 -20.02 -3.61 -15.44
N VAL A 102 -19.26 -3.95 -16.48
CA VAL A 102 -19.20 -3.22 -17.74
C VAL A 102 -19.08 -4.20 -18.91
N ASP A 103 -19.56 -3.83 -20.09
CA ASP A 103 -19.35 -4.61 -21.32
C ASP A 103 -17.86 -4.64 -21.72
N GLY A 104 -17.11 -3.63 -21.29
CA GLY A 104 -15.65 -3.63 -21.29
C GLY A 104 -15.01 -3.67 -22.69
N TYR A 105 -13.79 -4.19 -22.75
CA TYR A 105 -13.02 -4.32 -23.99
C TYR A 105 -13.40 -5.62 -24.72
N ASN A 106 -13.28 -5.65 -26.05
CA ASN A 106 -13.38 -6.92 -26.78
C ASN A 106 -12.09 -7.74 -26.57
N LEU A 107 -12.10 -8.60 -25.55
CA LEU A 107 -10.95 -9.39 -25.10
C LEU A 107 -11.14 -10.87 -25.47
N PRO A 108 -10.05 -11.62 -25.72
CA PRO A 108 -10.11 -13.03 -26.11
C PRO A 108 -10.60 -13.94 -24.97
N ILE A 109 -10.64 -13.45 -23.74
CA ILE A 109 -11.08 -14.20 -22.55
C ILE A 109 -12.57 -13.96 -22.33
N ARG A 110 -13.33 -15.05 -22.22
CA ARG A 110 -14.75 -15.01 -21.87
C ARG A 110 -14.92 -14.73 -20.38
N GLY A 111 -15.78 -13.76 -20.05
CA GLY A 111 -16.15 -13.43 -18.67
C GLY A 111 -16.79 -12.05 -18.57
N GLN A 112 -17.45 -11.78 -17.44
CA GLN A 112 -18.00 -10.46 -17.15
C GLN A 112 -16.86 -9.51 -16.76
N GLN A 113 -16.82 -8.32 -17.36
CA GLN A 113 -15.83 -7.31 -17.03
C GLN A 113 -16.32 -6.38 -15.92
N TYR A 114 -15.38 -5.90 -15.10
CA TYR A 114 -15.58 -5.02 -13.96
C TYR A 114 -14.52 -3.92 -13.91
N VAL A 115 -14.89 -2.79 -13.31
CA VAL A 115 -14.00 -1.63 -13.12
C VAL A 115 -13.14 -1.77 -11.86
N ILE A 116 -13.61 -2.48 -10.84
CA ILE A 116 -13.01 -2.51 -9.50
C ILE A 116 -12.89 -3.95 -9.00
N VAL A 117 -11.72 -4.27 -8.45
CA VAL A 117 -11.48 -5.46 -7.64
C VAL A 117 -10.99 -5.05 -6.25
N ILE A 118 -11.62 -5.60 -5.22
CA ILE A 118 -11.29 -5.36 -3.82
C ILE A 118 -10.86 -6.70 -3.23
N THR A 119 -9.61 -6.77 -2.78
CA THR A 119 -9.07 -7.89 -2.00
C THR A 119 -9.00 -7.49 -0.52
N LYS A 120 -8.61 -8.43 0.34
CA LYS A 120 -8.35 -8.15 1.76
C LYS A 120 -7.17 -7.19 1.99
N ASP A 121 -6.26 -7.09 1.01
CA ASP A 121 -4.99 -6.37 1.13
C ASP A 121 -5.01 -5.05 0.36
N PHE A 122 -5.72 -4.98 -0.77
CA PHE A 122 -5.72 -3.80 -1.62
C PHE A 122 -7.01 -3.64 -2.44
N THR A 123 -7.20 -2.45 -2.98
CA THR A 123 -8.22 -2.17 -3.99
C THR A 123 -7.55 -1.68 -5.26
N LEU A 124 -7.84 -2.35 -6.38
CA LEU A 124 -7.47 -1.91 -7.72
C LEU A 124 -8.72 -1.45 -8.47
N SER A 125 -8.57 -0.37 -9.22
CA SER A 125 -9.63 0.12 -10.11
C SER A 125 -9.04 0.82 -11.31
N THR A 126 -9.75 0.84 -12.43
CA THR A 126 -9.28 1.48 -13.67
C THR A 126 -9.19 3.02 -13.60
N ASN A 127 -9.59 3.62 -12.47
CA ASN A 127 -9.43 5.05 -12.19
C ASN A 127 -7.95 5.47 -12.12
N LYS A 128 -7.68 6.79 -12.16
CA LYS A 128 -6.28 7.27 -12.18
C LYS A 128 -5.45 6.86 -10.95
N ALA A 129 -6.08 6.76 -9.78
CA ALA A 129 -5.40 6.59 -8.50
C ALA A 129 -5.03 5.14 -8.17
N ASN A 130 -5.82 4.16 -8.62
CA ASN A 130 -5.70 2.76 -8.16
C ASN A 130 -5.46 1.76 -9.29
N ARG A 131 -5.01 2.22 -10.46
CA ARG A 131 -4.86 1.38 -11.65
C ARG A 131 -3.47 0.79 -11.83
N TYR A 132 -2.58 0.88 -10.86
CA TYR A 132 -1.23 0.33 -11.00
C TYR A 132 -0.94 -0.71 -9.93
N PHE A 133 -0.32 -1.79 -10.36
CA PHE A 133 0.08 -2.89 -9.50
C PHE A 133 1.38 -3.49 -10.01
N LYS A 134 2.07 -4.22 -9.14
CA LYS A 134 3.25 -5.00 -9.47
C LYS A 134 2.93 -6.49 -9.37
N THR A 135 3.42 -7.25 -10.33
CA THR A 135 3.28 -8.71 -10.33
C THR A 135 4.31 -9.38 -9.42
N ILE A 136 4.16 -10.67 -9.16
CA ILE A 136 5.18 -11.49 -8.49
C ILE A 136 6.52 -11.53 -9.24
N ASN A 137 6.50 -11.26 -10.56
CA ASN A 137 7.68 -11.16 -11.42
C ASN A 137 8.26 -9.73 -11.49
N ASP A 138 7.84 -8.86 -10.56
CA ASP A 138 8.22 -7.45 -10.47
C ASP A 138 7.88 -6.60 -11.72
N GLU A 139 6.88 -7.03 -12.51
CA GLU A 139 6.36 -6.25 -13.63
C GLU A 139 5.35 -5.20 -13.13
N VAL A 140 5.55 -3.94 -13.49
CA VAL A 140 4.64 -2.83 -13.18
C VAL A 140 3.60 -2.71 -14.28
N VAL A 141 2.33 -2.89 -13.91
CA VAL A 141 1.20 -3.02 -14.85
C VAL A 141 0.17 -1.94 -14.59
N ARG A 142 -0.31 -1.31 -15.67
CA ARG A 142 -1.51 -0.48 -15.66
C ARG A 142 -2.73 -1.33 -15.94
N LEU A 143 -3.66 -1.37 -15.00
CA LEU A 143 -4.96 -2.02 -15.09
C LEU A 143 -5.88 -1.30 -16.09
N TYR A 144 -6.52 -2.10 -16.93
CA TYR A 144 -7.56 -1.68 -17.88
C TYR A 144 -8.91 -2.35 -17.62
N SER A 145 -8.93 -3.60 -17.16
CA SER A 145 -10.17 -4.31 -16.86
C SER A 145 -9.94 -5.46 -15.88
N VAL A 146 -10.98 -5.86 -15.16
CA VAL A 146 -10.99 -7.07 -14.35
C VAL A 146 -12.05 -8.00 -14.92
N ILE A 147 -11.70 -9.25 -15.20
CA ILE A 147 -12.61 -10.26 -15.76
C ILE A 147 -12.92 -11.30 -14.70
N ASP A 148 -14.21 -11.54 -14.45
CA ASP A 148 -14.68 -12.73 -13.76
C ASP A 148 -14.86 -13.86 -14.79
N SER A 149 -13.95 -14.83 -14.77
CA SER A 149 -13.93 -15.94 -15.71
C SER A 149 -14.18 -17.27 -14.98
N PRO A 150 -14.59 -18.34 -15.69
CA PRO A 150 -14.72 -19.67 -15.09
C PRO A 150 -13.42 -20.23 -14.47
N ARG A 151 -12.26 -19.64 -14.80
CA ARG A 151 -10.93 -20.04 -14.29
C ARG A 151 -10.47 -19.18 -13.12
N GLY A 152 -11.29 -18.23 -12.67
CA GLY A 152 -10.97 -17.27 -11.62
C GLY A 152 -10.92 -15.83 -12.14
N ILE A 153 -10.50 -14.93 -11.24
CA ILE A 153 -10.45 -13.49 -11.49
C ILE A 153 -9.14 -13.14 -12.20
N ILE A 154 -9.28 -12.53 -13.37
CA ILE A 154 -8.15 -12.15 -14.22
C ILE A 154 -8.08 -10.62 -14.29
N VAL A 155 -6.91 -10.06 -14.01
CA VAL A 155 -6.64 -8.64 -14.21
C VAL A 155 -5.96 -8.42 -15.57
N VAL A 156 -6.49 -7.47 -16.33
CA VAL A 156 -6.04 -7.18 -17.70
C VAL A 156 -5.37 -5.83 -17.71
N GLY A 157 -4.14 -5.79 -18.25
CA GLY A 157 -3.36 -4.58 -18.19
C GLY A 157 -2.27 -4.48 -19.25
N LYS A 158 -1.60 -3.33 -19.25
CA LYS A 158 -0.41 -3.10 -20.05
C LYS A 158 0.76 -2.84 -19.11
N ARG A 159 1.80 -3.67 -19.20
CA ARG A 159 3.02 -3.46 -18.41
C ARG A 159 3.92 -2.40 -19.01
N PHE A 160 4.72 -1.78 -18.15
CA PHE A 160 5.86 -0.98 -18.58
C PHE A 160 6.98 -1.88 -19.12
N THR A 161 7.73 -1.38 -20.09
CA THR A 161 8.82 -2.12 -20.73
C THR A 161 10.20 -1.58 -20.41
N CYS A 162 10.32 -0.31 -20.04
CA CYS A 162 11.60 0.31 -19.69
C CYS A 162 11.64 0.59 -18.19
N TYR A 163 12.75 0.18 -17.55
CA TYR A 163 13.01 0.33 -16.13
C TYR A 163 14.40 0.93 -15.95
N ALA A 164 14.54 1.78 -14.94
CA ALA A 164 15.80 2.29 -14.44
C ALA A 164 15.69 2.57 -12.93
N ASN A 165 16.84 2.65 -12.26
CA ASN A 165 16.90 3.20 -10.91
C ASN A 165 16.48 4.68 -10.96
N TYR A 166 15.60 5.10 -10.06
CA TYR A 166 15.23 6.51 -9.91
C TYR A 166 16.31 7.29 -9.13
N TYR A 167 17.00 6.61 -8.22
CA TYR A 167 18.22 7.07 -7.56
C TYR A 167 19.14 5.88 -7.27
N GLU A 168 20.43 6.18 -7.08
CA GLU A 168 21.47 5.18 -6.78
C GLU A 168 22.13 5.42 -5.41
N PHE A 169 21.93 6.61 -4.83
CA PHE A 169 22.42 6.97 -3.51
C PHE A 169 21.25 7.11 -2.54
N PRO A 170 21.32 6.58 -1.30
CA PRO A 170 22.43 5.79 -0.72
C PRO A 170 22.46 4.32 -1.17
N MET A 171 21.46 3.88 -1.92
CA MET A 171 21.37 2.56 -2.54
C MET A 171 20.56 2.66 -3.82
N GLU A 172 20.63 1.63 -4.67
CA GLU A 172 19.77 1.54 -5.86
C GLU A 172 18.30 1.49 -5.47
N SER A 173 17.48 2.33 -6.09
CA SER A 173 16.06 2.40 -5.75
C SER A 173 15.29 1.10 -6.06
N SER A 174 15.79 0.30 -7.01
CA SER A 174 15.24 -1.01 -7.38
C SER A 174 15.21 -2.00 -6.22
N GLU A 175 16.17 -1.92 -5.29
CA GLU A 175 16.23 -2.72 -4.06
C GLU A 175 15.04 -2.45 -3.12
N LEU A 176 14.44 -1.26 -3.23
CA LEU A 176 13.22 -0.87 -2.53
C LEU A 176 11.97 -1.07 -3.38
N GLY A 177 12.11 -1.68 -4.57
CA GLY A 177 11.05 -1.83 -5.56
C GLY A 177 10.61 -0.52 -6.20
N ILE A 178 11.40 0.55 -6.04
CA ILE A 178 11.14 1.87 -6.61
C ILE A 178 11.82 1.96 -7.98
N PHE A 179 11.06 2.32 -9.00
CA PHE A 179 11.56 2.33 -10.37
C PHE A 179 11.22 3.62 -11.09
N LYS A 180 12.13 4.09 -11.93
CA LYS A 180 11.79 4.98 -13.05
C LYS A 180 11.31 4.10 -14.20
N VAL A 181 10.05 4.25 -14.59
CA VAL A 181 9.41 3.44 -15.65
C VAL A 181 8.98 4.30 -16.83
N SER A 182 9.06 3.74 -18.03
CA SER A 182 8.55 4.39 -19.23
C SER A 182 8.14 3.37 -20.28
N LYS A 183 7.34 3.82 -21.25
CA LYS A 183 6.78 3.05 -22.37
C LYS A 183 5.91 1.87 -21.93
N PHE A 184 4.68 1.85 -22.40
CA PHE A 184 3.82 0.67 -22.26
C PHE A 184 4.06 -0.27 -23.43
N GLN A 185 3.90 -1.57 -23.17
CA GLN A 185 3.72 -2.50 -24.27
C GLN A 185 2.45 -2.21 -25.06
N ASN A 186 2.43 -2.65 -26.32
CA ASN A 186 1.31 -2.40 -27.23
C ASN A 186 0.10 -3.32 -26.96
N THR A 187 0.36 -4.55 -26.53
CA THR A 187 -0.64 -5.59 -26.29
C THR A 187 -1.16 -5.61 -24.86
N PHE A 188 -2.29 -6.26 -24.62
CA PHE A 188 -2.74 -6.58 -23.26
C PHE A 188 -2.06 -7.85 -22.76
N ASP A 189 -1.66 -7.83 -21.50
CA ASP A 189 -1.34 -9.03 -20.73
C ASP A 189 -2.50 -9.36 -19.79
N TYR A 190 -2.51 -10.62 -19.37
CA TYR A 190 -3.55 -11.21 -18.55
C TYR A 190 -2.87 -11.90 -17.37
N TYR A 191 -3.24 -11.51 -16.16
CA TYR A 191 -2.67 -12.05 -14.93
C TYR A 191 -3.78 -12.56 -14.04
N ASN A 192 -3.56 -13.65 -13.32
CA ASN A 192 -4.49 -14.03 -12.25
C ASN A 192 -4.40 -12.99 -11.13
N ILE A 193 -5.48 -12.81 -10.38
CA ILE A 193 -5.45 -11.92 -9.22
C ILE A 193 -4.39 -12.32 -8.17
N GLU A 194 -4.03 -13.61 -8.13
CA GLU A 194 -2.99 -14.17 -7.27
C GLU A 194 -1.57 -13.77 -7.69
N ASP A 195 -1.37 -13.42 -8.97
CA ASP A 195 -0.09 -12.94 -9.49
C ASP A 195 0.18 -11.48 -9.10
N VAL A 196 -0.82 -10.78 -8.53
CA VAL A 196 -0.70 -9.41 -8.05
C VAL A 196 -0.03 -9.39 -6.68
N LYS A 197 1.23 -8.99 -6.65
CA LYS A 197 2.06 -8.90 -5.44
C LYS A 197 1.67 -7.71 -4.58
N GLU A 198 1.63 -6.52 -5.18
CA GLU A 198 1.34 -5.29 -4.44
C GLU A 198 0.80 -4.20 -5.36
N LYS A 199 0.18 -3.19 -4.75
CA LYS A 199 -0.31 -2.01 -5.46
C LYS A 199 0.82 -1.00 -5.61
N CYS A 200 0.81 -0.21 -6.69
CA CYS A 200 1.81 0.83 -6.91
C CYS A 200 1.16 2.21 -7.06
N ILE A 201 1.89 3.23 -6.62
CA ILE A 201 1.66 4.62 -6.99
C ILE A 201 2.56 4.94 -8.17
N ILE A 202 1.99 5.61 -9.17
CA ILE A 202 2.72 6.11 -10.34
C ILE A 202 2.58 7.63 -10.37
N ILE A 203 3.71 8.32 -10.31
CA ILE A 203 3.79 9.78 -10.33
C ILE A 203 4.45 10.19 -11.66
N PRO A 204 3.83 11.09 -12.45
CA PRO A 204 4.49 11.65 -13.64
C PRO A 204 5.79 12.37 -13.28
N ASP A 205 6.85 12.13 -14.04
CA ASP A 205 8.15 12.80 -13.95
C ASP A 205 8.38 13.62 -15.24
N SER A 206 9.60 13.71 -15.76
CA SER A 206 9.90 14.34 -17.05
C SER A 206 9.73 13.39 -18.25
N ASP A 207 9.53 13.95 -19.45
CA ASP A 207 9.67 13.25 -20.75
C ASP A 207 9.02 11.86 -20.86
N ASP A 208 7.71 11.76 -20.59
CA ASP A 208 6.94 10.51 -20.63
C ASP A 208 7.50 9.38 -19.73
N THR A 209 8.28 9.76 -18.71
CA THR A 209 8.73 8.87 -17.66
C THR A 209 7.88 9.04 -16.39
N PHE A 210 7.84 7.98 -15.59
CA PHE A 210 7.06 7.93 -14.38
C PHE A 210 7.87 7.33 -13.25
N LEU A 211 7.66 7.84 -12.04
CA LEU A 211 8.15 7.25 -10.80
C LEU A 211 7.13 6.24 -10.29
N CYS A 212 7.55 4.98 -10.18
CA CYS A 212 6.81 3.89 -9.57
C CYS A 212 7.27 3.67 -8.14
N ILE A 213 6.34 3.75 -7.19
CA ILE A 213 6.57 3.46 -5.77
C ILE A 213 5.60 2.35 -5.36
N PRO A 214 6.10 1.21 -4.86
CA PRO A 214 5.24 0.15 -4.32
C PRO A 214 4.60 0.63 -3.02
N LEU A 215 3.32 0.34 -2.85
CA LEU A 215 2.63 0.54 -1.59
C LEU A 215 2.95 -0.64 -0.69
N ILE A 216 3.78 -0.40 0.31
CA ILE A 216 4.08 -1.38 1.35
C ILE A 216 2.74 -1.80 1.99
N PRO A 217 2.46 -3.11 2.09
CA PRO A 217 1.30 -3.59 2.81
C PRO A 217 1.36 -3.01 4.22
N ILE A 218 0.33 -2.26 4.60
CA ILE A 218 0.18 -1.88 5.99
C ILE A 218 -0.09 -3.18 6.75
N PHE A 219 0.94 -3.71 7.41
CA PHE A 219 0.80 -4.88 8.28
C PHE A 219 -0.26 -4.51 9.34
N HIS A 220 -1.38 -5.22 9.28
CA HIS A 220 -2.46 -5.16 10.27
C HIS A 220 -2.49 -6.47 11.03
#